data_AF-A0A1B7P066-F1
#
_entry.id   AF-A0A1B7P066-F1
#
_cell.length_a   1.000
_cell.length_b   1.000
_cell.length_c   1.000
_cell.angle_alpha   90.00
_cell.angle_beta   90.00
_cell.angle_gamma   90.00
#
_symmetry.space_group_name_H-M   'P 1'
#
loop_
_entity.id
_entity.type
_entity.pdbx_description
1 polymer ?
#
loop_
_entity_poly.entity_id
_entity_poly.type
_entity_poly.pdbx_seq_one_letter_code
_entity_poly.pdbx_strand_id
1 'polypeptide(L)'
;MDSIPSLISSSITFLILSLSIHHHVHVRKNGPFFCASTLIKANNYIYARASLLFFIILVCSFELPPLWRAYDVVGHALHRFGTFVRNQDEQLRYIYHLSKIYEYIDILLVLATGGQIGWHFGFHHLTSPYLSYIRVLHHHTGWKLLASLNTLHHVFMYSYFGGIASFRRLLSFTGFLQLVVGLVGEGVILYSKNNNIKSSNNRESMDDDVAVWPHLVSMALLGMYSVLFAFELMGLAQKQKEDGQAKGLGNVTDDGVGGIDEKSEDDLNSLGKALKN
;
A
#
# COMPACT_ATOMS: atom_id res chain seq x y z
N MET A 1 2.67 -17.62 11.06
CA MET A 1 3.32 -16.30 10.89
C MET A 1 2.54 -15.28 11.70
N ASP A 2 2.55 -15.49 12.99
CA ASP A 2 1.68 -14.91 14.02
C ASP A 2 2.48 -14.74 15.32
N SER A 3 3.81 -14.79 15.20
CA SER A 3 4.74 -14.59 16.28
C SER A 3 5.90 -13.73 15.79
N ILE A 4 6.46 -12.92 16.70
CA ILE A 4 7.65 -12.10 16.42
C ILE A 4 8.82 -12.95 15.87
N PRO A 5 9.16 -14.13 16.41
CA PRO A 5 10.25 -14.94 15.86
C PRO A 5 9.98 -15.38 14.41
N SER A 6 8.73 -15.70 14.07
CA SER A 6 8.36 -16.07 12.71
C SER A 6 8.50 -14.88 11.74
N LEU A 7 8.11 -13.67 12.17
CA LEU A 7 8.30 -12.45 11.37
C LEU A 7 9.76 -12.09 11.18
N ILE A 8 10.57 -12.17 12.24
CA ILE A 8 12.02 -11.95 12.15
C ILE A 8 12.65 -12.96 11.20
N SER A 9 12.34 -14.25 11.35
CA SER A 9 12.83 -15.30 10.46
C SER A 9 12.45 -15.05 9.00
N SER A 10 11.20 -14.65 8.74
CA SER A 10 10.73 -14.31 7.39
C SER A 10 11.48 -13.11 6.80
N SER A 11 11.72 -12.08 7.60
CA SER A 11 12.40 -10.85 7.17
C SER A 11 13.89 -11.08 6.93
N ILE A 12 14.55 -11.91 7.75
CA ILE A 12 15.94 -12.33 7.54
C ILE A 12 16.04 -13.15 6.24
N THR A 13 15.15 -14.13 6.05
CA THR A 13 15.10 -14.95 4.84
C THR A 13 14.91 -14.08 3.60
N PHE A 14 13.96 -13.14 3.68
CA PHE A 14 13.67 -12.17 2.64
C PHE A 14 14.86 -11.25 2.34
N LEU A 15 15.54 -10.74 3.37
CA LEU A 15 16.73 -9.90 3.21
C LEU A 15 17.87 -10.67 2.54
N ILE A 16 18.14 -11.90 2.99
CA ILE A 16 19.16 -12.77 2.39
C ILE A 16 18.84 -13.00 0.92
N LEU A 17 17.59 -13.36 0.59
CA LEU A 17 17.18 -13.61 -0.79
C LEU A 17 17.27 -12.35 -1.66
N SER A 18 16.85 -11.20 -1.14
CA SER A 18 16.96 -9.90 -1.83
C SER A 18 18.41 -9.53 -2.12
N LEU A 19 19.30 -9.70 -1.13
CA LEU A 19 20.73 -9.48 -1.29
C LEU A 19 21.34 -10.49 -2.28
N SER A 20 20.94 -11.76 -2.24
CA SER A 20 21.40 -12.76 -3.21
C SER A 20 20.97 -12.42 -4.63
N ILE A 21 19.72 -12.00 -4.86
CA ILE A 21 19.26 -11.59 -6.20
C ILE A 21 20.01 -10.34 -6.67
N HIS A 22 20.15 -9.35 -5.79
CA HIS A 22 20.79 -8.07 -6.12
C HIS A 22 22.29 -8.20 -6.39
N HIS A 23 23.03 -8.87 -5.49
CA HIS A 23 24.49 -9.00 -5.57
C HIS A 23 24.95 -10.24 -6.32
N HIS A 24 24.29 -11.38 -6.13
CA HIS A 24 24.92 -12.67 -6.37
C HIS A 24 24.43 -13.42 -7.62
N VAL A 25 23.17 -13.26 -8.03
CA VAL A 25 22.58 -14.29 -8.91
C VAL A 25 22.64 -13.99 -10.41
N HIS A 26 22.42 -12.77 -10.91
CA HIS A 26 22.43 -12.62 -12.37
C HIS A 26 22.41 -11.17 -12.84
N VAL A 27 21.61 -10.32 -12.23
CA VAL A 27 21.19 -9.06 -12.87
C VAL A 27 22.33 -8.13 -13.20
N ARG A 28 23.27 -7.91 -12.27
CA ARG A 28 24.43 -7.04 -12.52
C ARG A 28 25.40 -7.59 -13.57
N LYS A 29 25.44 -8.92 -13.80
CA LYS A 29 26.42 -9.56 -14.70
C LYS A 29 25.82 -10.05 -16.02
N ASN A 30 24.56 -10.47 -16.00
CA ASN A 30 23.87 -11.22 -17.05
C ASN A 30 22.50 -10.61 -17.42
N GLY A 31 22.05 -9.56 -16.73
CA GLY A 31 20.80 -8.87 -17.00
C GLY A 31 19.56 -9.48 -16.33
N PRO A 32 18.36 -8.89 -16.58
CA PRO A 32 17.09 -9.33 -15.99
C PRO A 32 16.74 -10.79 -16.29
N PHE A 33 16.00 -11.46 -15.41
CA PHE A 33 15.48 -12.79 -15.73
C PHE A 33 14.44 -12.73 -16.86
N PHE A 34 14.55 -13.66 -17.82
CA PHE A 34 13.72 -13.71 -19.03
C PHE A 34 12.20 -13.66 -18.73
N CYS A 35 11.74 -14.31 -17.66
CA CYS A 35 10.32 -14.35 -17.28
C CYS A 35 9.90 -13.34 -16.20
N ALA A 36 10.81 -12.56 -15.62
CA ALA A 36 10.49 -11.72 -14.46
C ALA A 36 9.43 -10.66 -14.78
N SER A 37 9.47 -10.08 -15.99
CA SER A 37 8.50 -9.08 -16.43
C SER A 37 7.09 -9.65 -16.62
N THR A 38 6.97 -10.92 -16.99
CA THR A 38 5.68 -11.62 -17.09
C THR A 38 5.17 -11.98 -15.68
N LEU A 39 6.06 -12.46 -14.82
CA LEU A 39 5.73 -12.82 -13.44
C LEU A 39 5.26 -11.62 -12.63
N ILE A 40 5.93 -10.46 -12.75
CA ILE A 40 5.52 -9.24 -12.05
C ILE A 40 4.13 -8.77 -12.51
N LYS A 41 3.83 -8.81 -13.82
CA LYS A 41 2.49 -8.46 -14.32
C LYS A 41 1.42 -9.44 -13.83
N ALA A 42 1.71 -10.74 -13.85
CA ALA A 42 0.79 -11.76 -13.37
C ALA A 42 0.52 -11.62 -11.86
N ASN A 43 1.57 -11.42 -11.07
CA ASN A 43 1.48 -11.13 -9.63
C ASN A 43 0.59 -9.92 -9.38
N ASN A 44 0.87 -8.80 -10.05
CA ASN A 44 0.10 -7.57 -9.90
C ASN A 44 -1.38 -7.78 -10.27
N TYR A 45 -1.68 -8.54 -11.33
CA TYR A 45 -3.06 -8.82 -11.71
C TYR A 45 -3.83 -9.63 -10.65
N ILE A 46 -3.19 -10.67 -10.12
CA ILE A 46 -3.76 -11.51 -9.04
C ILE A 46 -3.98 -10.65 -7.80
N TYR A 47 -2.98 -9.85 -7.42
CA TYR A 47 -3.01 -9.05 -6.21
C TYR A 47 -4.04 -7.90 -6.29
N ALA A 48 -4.21 -7.29 -7.46
CA ALA A 48 -5.26 -6.29 -7.68
C ALA A 48 -6.67 -6.87 -7.45
N ARG A 49 -6.93 -8.08 -7.99
CA ARG A 49 -8.21 -8.78 -7.80
C ARG A 49 -8.43 -9.20 -6.35
N ALA A 50 -7.40 -9.75 -5.72
CA ALA A 50 -7.45 -10.13 -4.30
C ALA A 50 -7.71 -8.92 -3.40
N SER A 51 -7.05 -7.79 -3.68
CA SER A 51 -7.23 -6.53 -2.95
C SER A 51 -8.65 -5.98 -3.12
N LEU A 52 -9.23 -6.08 -4.32
CA LEU A 52 -10.58 -5.60 -4.59
C LEU A 52 -11.62 -6.44 -3.84
N LEU A 53 -11.48 -7.77 -3.91
CA LEU A 53 -12.33 -8.68 -3.17
C LEU A 53 -12.25 -8.39 -1.67
N PHE A 54 -11.03 -8.24 -1.14
CA PHE A 54 -10.83 -8.00 0.27
C PHE A 54 -11.34 -6.62 0.72
N PHE A 55 -11.19 -5.59 -0.11
CA PHE A 55 -11.80 -4.27 0.11
C PHE A 55 -13.32 -4.37 0.22
N ILE A 56 -13.98 -5.07 -0.71
CA ILE A 56 -15.44 -5.26 -0.69
C ILE A 56 -15.86 -5.99 0.59
N ILE A 57 -15.14 -7.06 0.97
CA ILE A 57 -15.40 -7.81 2.20
C ILE A 57 -15.30 -6.89 3.42
N LEU A 58 -14.25 -6.07 3.52
CA LEU A 58 -14.06 -5.14 4.64
C LEU A 58 -15.16 -4.07 4.68
N VAL A 59 -15.53 -3.50 3.53
CA VAL A 59 -16.61 -2.50 3.43
C VAL A 59 -17.95 -3.10 3.86
N CYS A 60 -18.27 -4.32 3.42
CA CYS A 60 -19.48 -5.01 3.83
C CYS A 60 -19.48 -5.38 5.33
N SER A 61 -18.32 -5.41 5.98
CA SER A 61 -18.19 -5.74 7.40
C SER A 61 -18.42 -4.55 8.35
N PHE A 62 -18.56 -3.32 7.83
CA PHE A 62 -18.95 -2.17 8.63
C PHE A 62 -20.43 -2.25 9.03
N GLU A 63 -20.77 -1.63 10.16
CA GLU A 63 -22.15 -1.54 10.59
C GLU A 63 -22.94 -0.63 9.64
N LEU A 64 -23.86 -1.22 8.88
CA LEU A 64 -24.74 -0.47 8.00
C LEU A 64 -25.71 0.38 8.84
N PRO A 65 -25.90 1.67 8.50
CA PRO A 65 -26.89 2.52 9.14
C PRO A 65 -28.29 1.87 9.10
N PRO A 66 -29.12 2.06 10.14
CA PRO A 66 -30.48 1.49 10.21
C PRO A 66 -31.34 1.77 8.97
N LEU A 67 -31.13 2.93 8.32
CA LEU A 67 -31.85 3.36 7.12
C LEU A 67 -31.70 2.40 5.92
N TRP A 68 -30.57 1.69 5.81
CA TRP A 68 -30.32 0.73 4.73
C TRP A 68 -30.92 -0.67 5.01
N ARG A 69 -31.41 -0.91 6.23
CA ARG A 69 -32.09 -2.18 6.59
C ARG A 69 -33.54 -2.25 6.12
N ALA A 70 -34.14 -1.11 5.78
CA ALA A 70 -35.58 -1.01 5.59
C ALA A 70 -36.07 -1.27 4.15
N TYR A 71 -35.17 -1.38 3.17
CA TYR A 71 -35.55 -1.49 1.77
C TYR A 71 -34.80 -2.64 1.09
N ASP A 72 -35.57 -3.68 0.74
CA ASP A 72 -35.24 -4.73 -0.25
C ASP A 72 -34.56 -6.04 0.23
N VAL A 73 -34.85 -7.13 -0.48
CA VAL A 73 -34.28 -8.49 -0.34
C VAL A 73 -32.75 -8.44 -0.42
N VAL A 74 -32.21 -7.58 -1.28
CA VAL A 74 -30.78 -7.34 -1.42
C VAL A 74 -30.19 -6.76 -0.13
N GLY A 75 -30.89 -5.83 0.53
CA GLY A 75 -30.47 -5.25 1.82
C GLY A 75 -30.37 -6.30 2.93
N HIS A 76 -31.35 -7.21 3.00
CA HIS A 76 -31.30 -8.34 3.94
C HIS A 76 -30.14 -9.30 3.67
N ALA A 77 -29.87 -9.62 2.40
CA ALA A 77 -28.74 -10.48 2.02
C ALA A 77 -27.39 -9.82 2.38
N LEU A 78 -27.22 -8.54 2.07
CA LEU A 78 -26.02 -7.77 2.41
C LEU A 78 -25.82 -7.66 3.92
N HIS A 79 -26.88 -7.45 4.69
CA HIS A 79 -26.82 -7.42 6.14
C HIS A 79 -26.39 -8.78 6.73
N ARG A 80 -26.95 -9.88 6.22
CA ARG A 80 -26.57 -11.24 6.66
C ARG A 80 -25.12 -11.54 6.31
N PHE A 81 -24.68 -11.17 5.11
CA PHE A 81 -23.29 -11.31 4.69
C PHE A 81 -22.36 -10.46 5.56
N GLY A 82 -22.66 -9.18 5.77
CA GLY A 82 -21.88 -8.29 6.63
C GLY A 82 -21.78 -8.79 8.07
N THR A 83 -22.87 -9.36 8.60
CA THR A 83 -22.86 -9.99 9.94
C THR A 83 -21.97 -11.23 9.97
N PHE A 84 -22.06 -12.10 8.96
CA PHE A 84 -21.20 -13.27 8.83
C PHE A 84 -19.72 -12.88 8.78
N VAL A 85 -19.37 -11.91 7.92
CA VAL A 85 -18.00 -11.41 7.77
C VAL A 85 -17.51 -10.76 9.06
N ARG A 86 -18.35 -9.97 9.75
CA ARG A 86 -18.01 -9.37 11.05
C ARG A 86 -17.69 -10.43 12.11
N ASN A 87 -18.36 -11.57 12.08
CA ASN A 87 -18.07 -12.70 12.99
C ASN A 87 -16.75 -13.42 12.65
N GLN A 88 -16.11 -13.09 11.53
CA GLN A 88 -14.81 -13.62 11.09
C GLN A 88 -13.68 -12.58 11.24
N ASP A 89 -13.83 -11.59 12.13
CA ASP A 89 -12.88 -10.47 12.22
C ASP A 89 -11.44 -10.94 12.44
N GLU A 90 -11.22 -11.95 13.27
CA GLU A 90 -9.89 -12.51 13.53
C GLU A 90 -9.27 -13.10 12.26
N GLN A 91 -10.03 -13.89 11.50
CA GLN A 91 -9.58 -14.45 10.23
C GLN A 91 -9.26 -13.36 9.22
N LEU A 92 -10.06 -12.29 9.16
CA LEU A 92 -9.80 -11.17 8.25
C LEU A 92 -8.52 -10.42 8.65
N ARG A 93 -8.28 -10.20 9.94
CA ARG A 93 -7.03 -9.59 10.44
C ARG A 93 -5.83 -10.44 10.06
N TYR A 94 -5.95 -11.75 10.20
CA TYR A 94 -4.91 -12.69 9.81
C TYR A 94 -4.64 -12.68 8.29
N ILE A 95 -5.69 -12.70 7.47
CA ILE A 95 -5.57 -12.60 6.01
C ILE A 95 -4.90 -11.29 5.60
N TYR A 96 -5.28 -10.16 6.21
CA TYR A 96 -4.63 -8.87 5.95
C TYR A 96 -3.15 -8.89 6.34
N HIS A 97 -2.81 -9.46 7.50
CA HIS A 97 -1.42 -9.59 7.92
C HIS A 97 -0.59 -10.45 6.96
N LEU A 98 -1.13 -11.60 6.54
CA LEU A 98 -0.49 -12.45 5.53
C LEU A 98 -0.30 -11.74 4.19
N SER A 99 -1.25 -10.89 3.80
CA SER A 99 -1.13 -10.09 2.58
C SER A 99 0.12 -9.21 2.62
N LYS A 100 0.44 -8.61 3.78
CA LYS A 100 1.65 -7.79 3.97
C LYS A 100 2.94 -8.60 3.88
N ILE A 101 2.94 -9.83 4.36
CA ILE A 101 4.10 -10.72 4.19
C ILE A 101 4.26 -11.12 2.72
N TYR A 102 3.16 -11.39 2.02
CA TYR A 102 3.19 -11.72 0.60
C TYR A 102 3.81 -10.61 -0.24
N GLU A 103 3.61 -9.33 0.13
CA GLU A 103 4.16 -8.17 -0.58
C GLU A 103 5.70 -8.21 -0.69
N TYR A 104 6.42 -9.01 0.14
CA TYR A 104 7.84 -9.29 -0.08
C TYR A 104 8.16 -9.82 -1.49
N ILE A 105 7.24 -10.54 -2.12
CA ILE A 105 7.38 -11.00 -3.51
C ILE A 105 7.59 -9.83 -4.47
N ASP A 106 7.01 -8.66 -4.21
CA ASP A 106 7.14 -7.50 -5.09
C ASP A 106 8.57 -7.00 -5.17
N ILE A 107 9.27 -6.93 -4.03
CA ILE A 107 10.69 -6.56 -4.01
C ILE A 107 11.53 -7.58 -4.77
N LEU A 108 11.28 -8.88 -4.56
CA LEU A 108 12.02 -9.93 -5.26
C LEU A 108 11.80 -9.84 -6.78
N LEU A 109 10.57 -9.57 -7.21
CA LEU A 109 10.24 -9.42 -8.63
C LEU A 109 10.83 -8.14 -9.24
N VAL A 110 10.79 -7.01 -8.53
CA VAL A 110 11.46 -5.78 -8.98
C VAL A 110 12.95 -6.02 -9.16
N LEU A 111 13.62 -6.61 -8.16
CA LEU A 111 15.04 -6.95 -8.25
C LEU A 111 15.32 -7.93 -9.39
N ALA A 112 14.48 -8.95 -9.58
CA ALA A 112 14.61 -9.94 -10.67
C ALA A 112 14.47 -9.31 -12.07
N THR A 113 13.67 -8.25 -12.21
CA THR A 113 13.59 -7.46 -13.47
C THR A 113 14.76 -6.49 -13.67
N GLY A 114 15.65 -6.39 -12.69
CA GLY A 114 16.76 -5.45 -12.66
C GLY A 114 16.38 -4.02 -12.31
N GLY A 115 15.18 -3.82 -11.75
CA GLY A 115 14.79 -2.53 -11.20
C GLY A 115 15.52 -2.20 -9.90
N GLN A 116 15.50 -0.92 -9.54
CA GLN A 116 16.01 -0.44 -8.27
C GLN A 116 14.88 -0.34 -7.23
N ILE A 117 15.24 -0.54 -5.97
CA ILE A 117 14.31 -0.43 -4.85
C ILE A 117 14.40 1.00 -4.30
N GLY A 118 13.34 1.77 -4.48
CA GLY A 118 13.20 3.09 -3.87
C GLY A 118 13.10 3.00 -2.35
N TRP A 119 13.55 4.05 -1.65
CA TRP A 119 13.54 4.11 -0.19
C TRP A 119 12.15 3.90 0.42
N HIS A 120 11.13 4.59 -0.13
CA HIS A 120 9.74 4.44 0.33
C HIS A 120 9.25 2.99 0.18
N PHE A 121 9.41 2.42 -1.01
CA PHE A 121 9.01 1.06 -1.33
C PHE A 121 9.69 0.03 -0.42
N GLY A 122 11.02 0.08 -0.29
CA GLY A 122 11.77 -0.86 0.54
C GLY A 122 11.45 -0.74 2.04
N PHE A 123 11.41 0.48 2.57
CA PHE A 123 11.08 0.71 3.99
C PHE A 123 9.65 0.27 4.31
N HIS A 124 8.69 0.61 3.44
CA HIS A 124 7.29 0.22 3.61
C HIS A 124 7.13 -1.29 3.68
N HIS A 125 7.67 -2.02 2.71
CA HIS A 125 7.52 -3.48 2.65
C HIS A 125 8.22 -4.16 3.83
N LEU A 126 9.39 -3.69 4.27
CA LEU A 126 10.08 -4.25 5.42
C LEU A 126 9.29 -4.06 6.72
N THR A 127 8.59 -2.94 6.88
CA THR A 127 7.97 -2.55 8.16
C THR A 127 6.46 -2.82 8.22
N SER A 128 5.76 -2.95 7.09
CA SER A 128 4.32 -3.16 7.06
C SER A 128 3.86 -4.50 7.67
N PRO A 129 4.63 -5.62 7.60
CA PRO A 129 4.30 -6.84 8.33
C PRO A 129 4.36 -6.64 9.84
N TYR A 130 5.36 -5.89 10.34
CA TYR A 130 5.49 -5.58 11.76
C TYR A 130 4.38 -4.62 12.23
N LEU A 131 4.04 -3.61 11.43
CA LEU A 131 2.93 -2.72 11.71
C LEU A 131 1.61 -3.49 11.79
N SER A 132 1.32 -4.35 10.81
CA SER A 132 0.10 -5.16 10.82
C SER A 132 0.08 -6.19 11.95
N TYR A 133 1.22 -6.78 12.32
CA TYR A 133 1.30 -7.62 13.50
C TYR A 133 0.88 -6.86 14.77
N ILE A 134 1.52 -5.73 15.05
CA ILE A 134 1.27 -4.95 16.26
C ILE A 134 -0.16 -4.39 16.25
N ARG A 135 -0.57 -3.73 15.16
CA ARG A 135 -1.82 -2.96 15.13
C ARG A 135 -3.02 -3.70 14.62
N VAL A 136 -2.84 -4.70 13.77
CA VAL A 136 -3.97 -5.44 13.19
C VAL A 136 -4.18 -6.77 13.88
N LEU A 137 -3.15 -7.53 14.24
CA LEU A 137 -3.36 -8.78 14.96
C LEU A 137 -3.63 -8.55 16.45
N HIS A 138 -2.78 -7.77 17.13
CA HIS A 138 -2.82 -7.67 18.59
C HIS A 138 -3.63 -6.47 19.11
N HIS A 139 -3.52 -5.30 18.49
CA HIS A 139 -4.17 -4.07 18.98
C HIS A 139 -5.18 -3.50 17.99
N HIS A 140 -6.14 -4.30 17.54
CA HIS A 140 -6.97 -4.09 16.35
C HIS A 140 -8.01 -2.94 16.36
N THR A 141 -8.02 -2.03 17.33
CA THR A 141 -8.98 -0.91 17.34
C THR A 141 -8.84 -0.07 16.06
N GLY A 142 -9.96 0.14 15.35
CA GLY A 142 -10.04 0.94 14.12
C GLY A 142 -9.39 0.31 12.88
N TRP A 143 -8.90 -0.94 12.96
CA TRP A 143 -8.05 -1.53 11.91
C TRP A 143 -8.72 -1.60 10.53
N LYS A 144 -10.03 -1.87 10.49
CA LYS A 144 -10.79 -2.06 9.24
C LYS A 144 -10.75 -0.85 8.32
N LEU A 145 -10.83 0.36 8.86
CA LEU A 145 -10.84 1.58 8.05
C LEU A 145 -9.50 1.74 7.33
N LEU A 146 -8.40 1.60 8.08
CA LEU A 146 -7.05 1.67 7.51
C LEU A 146 -6.82 0.54 6.50
N ALA A 147 -7.19 -0.70 6.82
CA ALA A 147 -7.08 -1.84 5.92
C ALA A 147 -7.93 -1.67 4.66
N SER A 148 -9.13 -1.08 4.76
CA SER A 148 -10.00 -0.82 3.61
C SER A 148 -9.37 0.21 2.65
N LEU A 149 -8.84 1.31 3.19
CA LEU A 149 -8.18 2.31 2.35
C LEU A 149 -6.87 1.78 1.75
N ASN A 150 -6.13 0.97 2.50
CA ASN A 150 -4.92 0.34 2.00
C ASN A 150 -5.22 -0.67 0.88
N THR A 151 -6.20 -1.55 1.07
CA THR A 151 -6.62 -2.51 0.04
C THR A 151 -7.17 -1.81 -1.20
N LEU A 152 -7.94 -0.73 -1.03
CA LEU A 152 -8.38 0.11 -2.15
C LEU A 152 -7.21 0.74 -2.89
N HIS A 153 -6.22 1.29 -2.17
CA HIS A 153 -5.00 1.80 -2.79
C HIS A 153 -4.28 0.69 -3.57
N HIS A 154 -4.18 -0.52 -3.01
CA HIS A 154 -3.55 -1.68 -3.63
C HIS A 154 -4.30 -2.10 -4.91
N VAL A 155 -5.64 -2.01 -4.96
CA VAL A 155 -6.39 -2.23 -6.22
C VAL A 155 -5.85 -1.35 -7.33
N PHE A 156 -5.74 -0.03 -7.09
CA PHE A 156 -5.29 0.91 -8.11
C PHE A 156 -3.81 0.75 -8.42
N MET A 157 -2.97 0.59 -7.41
CA MET A 157 -1.52 0.43 -7.53
C MET A 157 -1.15 -0.81 -8.34
N TYR A 158 -1.66 -1.98 -7.96
CA TYR A 158 -1.36 -3.22 -8.67
C TYR A 158 -2.04 -3.28 -10.04
N SER A 159 -3.23 -2.68 -10.21
CA SER A 159 -3.82 -2.56 -11.55
C SER A 159 -2.96 -1.71 -12.48
N TYR A 160 -2.41 -0.59 -11.98
CA TYR A 160 -1.48 0.24 -12.73
C TYR A 160 -0.20 -0.52 -13.10
N PHE A 161 0.45 -1.17 -12.13
CA PHE A 161 1.64 -1.99 -12.40
C PHE A 161 1.34 -3.26 -13.20
N GLY A 162 0.08 -3.68 -13.28
CA GLY A 162 -0.42 -4.72 -14.17
C GLY A 162 -0.66 -4.23 -15.61
N GLY A 163 -0.62 -2.91 -15.87
CA GLY A 163 -0.70 -2.31 -17.21
C GLY A 163 -1.84 -1.31 -17.42
N ILE A 164 -2.67 -1.04 -16.41
CA ILE A 164 -3.81 -0.10 -16.54
C ILE A 164 -3.34 1.34 -16.27
N ALA A 165 -2.80 1.99 -17.30
CA ALA A 165 -2.16 3.31 -17.19
C ALA A 165 -3.08 4.44 -16.68
N SER A 166 -4.40 4.34 -16.90
CA SER A 166 -5.38 5.36 -16.48
C SER A 166 -5.44 5.58 -14.97
N PHE A 167 -5.02 4.61 -14.16
CA PHE A 167 -4.99 4.73 -12.71
C PHE A 167 -3.82 5.53 -12.16
N ARG A 168 -2.85 5.94 -12.99
CA ARG A 168 -1.69 6.72 -12.56
C ARG A 168 -2.05 7.94 -11.71
N ARG A 169 -3.11 8.68 -12.12
CA ARG A 169 -3.58 9.88 -11.40
C ARG A 169 -4.18 9.56 -10.03
N LEU A 170 -4.77 8.37 -9.87
CA LEU A 170 -5.41 7.94 -8.63
C LEU A 170 -4.38 7.45 -7.60
N LEU A 171 -3.17 7.04 -8.02
CA LEU A 171 -2.16 6.51 -7.09
C LEU A 171 -1.74 7.53 -6.05
N SER A 172 -1.39 8.76 -6.48
CA SER A 172 -0.99 9.83 -5.58
C SER A 172 -2.11 10.19 -4.60
N PHE A 173 -3.34 10.29 -5.10
CA PHE A 173 -4.51 10.64 -4.31
C PHE A 173 -4.85 9.55 -3.27
N THR A 174 -4.99 8.30 -3.71
CA THR A 174 -5.36 7.19 -2.83
C THR A 174 -4.26 6.87 -1.82
N GLY A 175 -2.99 6.99 -2.23
CA GLY A 175 -1.83 6.82 -1.36
C GLY A 175 -1.77 7.89 -0.26
N PHE A 176 -2.03 9.14 -0.61
CA PHE A 176 -2.14 10.23 0.37
C PHE A 176 -3.34 10.04 1.31
N LEU A 177 -4.51 9.71 0.75
CA LEU A 177 -5.74 9.54 1.51
C LEU A 177 -5.61 8.47 2.59
N GLN A 178 -5.05 7.28 2.27
CA GLN A 178 -4.87 6.22 3.27
C GLN A 178 -3.93 6.66 4.41
N LEU A 179 -2.90 7.44 4.11
CA LEU A 179 -1.91 7.88 5.10
C LEU A 179 -2.49 8.95 6.02
N VAL A 180 -3.19 9.94 5.46
CA VAL A 180 -3.85 10.99 6.25
C VAL A 180 -4.93 10.40 7.15
N VAL A 181 -5.81 9.56 6.60
CA VAL A 181 -6.88 8.93 7.41
C VAL A 181 -6.27 8.02 8.47
N GLY A 182 -5.18 7.30 8.15
CA GLY A 182 -4.44 6.50 9.13
C GLY A 182 -3.90 7.34 10.29
N LEU A 183 -3.17 8.42 10.00
CA LEU A 183 -2.60 9.31 11.01
C LEU A 183 -3.66 9.97 11.88
N VAL A 184 -4.71 10.53 11.26
CA VAL A 184 -5.83 11.15 11.98
C VAL A 184 -6.56 10.12 12.83
N GLY A 185 -6.81 8.92 12.29
CA GLY A 185 -7.47 7.84 13.01
C GLY A 185 -6.71 7.40 14.25
N GLU A 186 -5.39 7.21 14.14
CA GLU A 186 -4.55 6.89 15.31
C GLU A 186 -4.54 8.04 16.33
N GLY A 187 -4.45 9.30 15.87
CA GLY A 187 -4.49 10.47 16.73
C GLY A 187 -5.81 10.58 17.52
N VAL A 188 -6.94 10.31 16.87
CA VAL A 188 -8.26 10.26 17.52
C VAL A 188 -8.31 9.15 18.57
N ILE A 189 -7.84 7.94 18.24
CA ILE A 189 -7.83 6.82 19.20
C ILE A 189 -6.98 7.16 20.43
N LEU A 190 -5.78 7.73 20.22
CA LEU A 190 -4.88 8.16 21.29
C LEU A 190 -5.51 9.25 22.16
N TYR A 191 -6.11 10.26 21.53
CA TYR A 191 -6.78 11.35 22.23
C TYR A 191 -7.94 10.84 23.10
N SER A 192 -8.79 9.97 22.53
CA SER A 192 -9.91 9.35 23.26
C SER A 192 -9.42 8.49 24.43
N LYS A 193 -8.37 7.68 24.24
CA LYS A 193 -7.77 6.86 25.31
C LYS A 193 -7.22 7.73 26.45
N ASN A 194 -6.48 8.79 26.12
CA ASN A 194 -5.91 9.70 27.11
C ASN A 194 -6.98 10.42 27.95
N ASN A 195 -8.08 10.85 27.33
CA ASN A 195 -9.19 11.47 28.04
C ASN A 195 -9.93 10.48 28.96
N ASN A 196 -10.11 9.24 28.52
CA ASN A 196 -10.71 8.18 29.33
C ASN A 196 -9.83 7.85 30.56
N ILE A 197 -8.50 7.80 30.40
CA ILE A 197 -7.56 7.59 31.51
C ILE A 197 -7.67 8.73 32.54
N LYS A 198 -7.70 9.99 32.10
CA LYS A 198 -7.88 11.14 33.00
C LYS A 198 -9.22 11.09 33.74
N SER A 199 -10.28 10.65 33.07
CA SER A 199 -11.60 10.47 33.70
C SER A 199 -11.61 9.29 34.69
N SER A 200 -10.84 8.24 34.43
CA SER A 200 -10.76 7.04 35.26
C SER A 200 -9.87 7.24 36.48
N ASN A 201 -8.83 8.08 36.44
CA ASN A 201 -7.99 8.36 37.62
C ASN A 201 -8.73 9.02 38.80
N ASN A 202 -9.98 9.46 38.60
CA ASN A 202 -10.89 9.89 39.67
C ASN A 202 -11.73 8.74 40.27
N ARG A 203 -11.61 7.51 39.76
CA ARG A 203 -12.21 6.28 40.28
C ARG A 203 -11.10 5.23 40.41
N GLU A 204 -10.78 4.82 41.63
CA GLU A 204 -9.88 3.69 41.88
C GLU A 204 -10.41 2.43 41.16
N SER A 205 -9.94 2.16 39.95
CA SER A 205 -10.13 0.87 39.28
C SER A 205 -8.81 0.44 38.66
N MET A 206 -8.17 -0.51 39.34
CA MET A 206 -7.24 -1.47 38.74
C MET A 206 -7.96 -2.23 37.62
N ASP A 207 -7.22 -2.77 36.66
CA ASP A 207 -7.67 -3.50 35.46
C ASP A 207 -8.18 -2.65 34.30
N ASP A 208 -7.28 -2.01 33.58
CA ASP A 208 -6.77 -2.55 32.30
C ASP A 208 -5.71 -1.58 31.77
N ASP A 209 -4.48 -2.05 31.62
CA ASP A 209 -3.36 -1.25 31.12
C ASP A 209 -3.58 -1.02 29.62
N VAL A 210 -4.39 0.00 29.27
CA VAL A 210 -4.76 0.30 27.90
C VAL A 210 -3.49 0.66 27.14
N ALA A 211 -2.91 -0.32 26.43
CA ALA A 211 -1.68 -0.14 25.70
C ALA A 211 -1.80 1.00 24.68
N VAL A 212 -1.11 2.11 24.97
CA VAL A 212 -1.02 3.31 24.12
C VAL A 212 0.10 3.16 23.10
N TRP A 213 1.19 2.48 23.48
CA TRP A 213 2.39 2.29 22.67
C TRP A 213 2.14 1.72 21.25
N PRO A 214 1.19 0.80 20.99
CA PRO A 214 0.97 0.28 19.65
C PRO A 214 0.54 1.38 18.68
N HIS A 215 -0.32 2.29 19.14
CA HIS A 215 -0.81 3.43 18.37
C HIS A 215 0.29 4.46 18.13
N LEU A 216 1.20 4.65 19.10
CA LEU A 216 2.38 5.50 18.91
C LEU A 216 3.33 4.94 17.85
N VAL A 217 3.60 3.64 17.88
CA VAL A 217 4.40 2.95 16.85
C VAL A 217 3.72 3.08 15.48
N SER A 218 2.40 2.89 15.43
CA SER A 218 1.60 3.08 14.20
C SER A 218 1.74 4.49 13.63
N MET A 219 1.53 5.52 14.45
CA MET A 219 1.69 6.91 14.02
C MET A 219 3.10 7.22 13.54
N ALA A 220 4.12 6.73 14.25
CA ALA A 220 5.51 6.94 13.85
C ALA A 220 5.79 6.31 12.47
N LEU A 221 5.34 5.07 12.23
CA LEU A 221 5.53 4.39 10.95
C LEU A 221 4.71 5.05 9.82
N LEU A 222 3.43 5.36 10.05
CA LEU A 222 2.59 6.07 9.08
C LEU A 222 3.14 7.47 8.77
N GLY A 223 3.69 8.16 9.76
CA GLY A 223 4.36 9.44 9.60
C GLY A 223 5.61 9.31 8.72
N MET A 224 6.42 8.28 8.97
CA MET A 224 7.59 7.99 8.14
C MET A 224 7.19 7.64 6.70
N TYR A 225 6.15 6.82 6.51
CA TYR A 225 5.62 6.52 5.17
C TYR A 225 5.16 7.79 4.46
N SER A 226 4.49 8.71 5.18
CA SER A 226 4.05 10.00 4.62
C SER A 226 5.20 10.87 4.15
N VAL A 227 6.28 10.95 4.93
CA VAL A 227 7.49 11.71 4.56
C VAL A 227 8.16 11.08 3.33
N LEU A 228 8.37 9.77 3.33
CA LEU A 228 9.00 9.07 2.21
C LEU A 228 8.16 9.17 0.92
N PHE A 229 6.84 9.05 1.04
CA PHE A 229 5.91 9.21 -0.08
C PHE A 229 5.93 10.64 -0.63
N ALA A 230 5.98 11.65 0.24
CA ALA A 230 6.09 13.04 -0.18
C ALA A 230 7.39 13.31 -0.95
N PHE A 231 8.53 12.78 -0.48
CA PHE A 231 9.81 12.90 -1.18
C PHE A 231 9.79 12.20 -2.54
N GLU A 232 9.15 11.04 -2.65
CA GLU A 232 8.97 10.35 -3.92
C GLU A 232 8.13 11.17 -4.92
N LEU A 233 7.01 11.75 -4.47
CA LEU A 233 6.19 12.63 -5.30
C LEU A 233 6.94 13.90 -5.74
N MET A 234 7.72 14.52 -4.84
CA MET A 234 8.54 15.68 -5.16
C MET A 234 9.61 15.33 -6.21
N GLY A 235 10.27 14.18 -6.07
CA GLY A 235 11.25 13.70 -7.05
C GLY A 235 10.64 13.45 -8.42
N LEU A 236 9.43 12.89 -8.48
CA LEU A 236 8.69 12.70 -9.75
C LEU A 236 8.29 14.04 -10.39
N ALA A 237 7.82 15.00 -9.59
CA ALA A 237 7.45 16.32 -10.09
C ALA A 237 8.66 17.10 -10.62
N GLN A 238 9.83 16.95 -10.00
CA GLN A 238 11.07 17.57 -10.46
C GLN A 238 11.53 16.99 -11.81
N LYS A 239 11.56 15.65 -11.94
CA LYS A 239 11.90 14.98 -13.22
C LYS A 239 10.99 15.43 -14.37
N GLN A 240 9.67 15.55 -14.13
CA GLN A 240 8.74 16.03 -15.15
C GLN A 240 9.02 17.47 -15.62
N LYS A 241 9.49 18.34 -14.72
CA LYS A 241 9.86 19.71 -15.08
C LYS A 241 11.13 19.73 -15.93
N GLU A 242 12.13 18.92 -15.57
CA GLU A 242 13.39 18.80 -16.31
C GLU A 242 13.15 18.25 -17.73
N ASP A 243 12.35 17.19 -17.87
CA ASP A 243 12.00 16.61 -19.17
C ASP A 243 11.21 17.59 -20.06
N GLY A 244 10.29 18.36 -19.46
CA GLY A 244 9.53 19.40 -20.15
C GLY A 244 10.41 20.56 -20.64
N GLN A 245 11.40 20.97 -19.84
CA GLN A 245 12.36 22.01 -20.22
C GLN A 245 13.32 21.53 -21.32
N ALA A 246 13.79 20.28 -21.25
CA ALA A 246 14.65 19.70 -22.29
C ALA A 246 13.94 19.60 -23.65
N LYS A 247 12.65 19.22 -23.66
CA LYS A 247 11.83 19.23 -24.89
C LYS A 247 11.52 20.65 -25.39
N GLY A 248 11.47 21.65 -24.51
CA GLY A 248 11.26 23.05 -24.88
C GLY A 248 12.48 23.73 -25.51
N LEU A 249 13.70 23.36 -25.08
CA LEU A 249 14.95 23.89 -25.66
C LEU A 249 15.28 23.29 -27.04
N GLY A 250 14.82 22.07 -27.32
CA GLY A 250 15.04 21.39 -28.61
C GLY A 250 14.18 21.91 -29.77
N ASN A 251 13.18 22.76 -29.50
CA ASN A 251 12.26 23.30 -30.50
C ASN A 251 12.56 24.77 -30.89
N VAL A 252 13.68 25.35 -30.46
CA VAL A 252 14.06 26.75 -30.78
C VAL A 252 14.97 26.86 -32.02
N THR A 253 15.23 25.75 -32.71
CA THR A 253 15.94 25.76 -34.01
C THR A 253 15.25 24.84 -35.00
N ASP A 254 14.10 25.25 -35.56
CA ASP A 254 13.88 25.04 -36.99
C ASP A 254 12.74 25.92 -37.51
N ASP A 255 13.06 26.68 -38.55
CA ASP A 255 12.12 27.49 -39.30
C ASP A 255 11.29 26.57 -40.22
N GLY A 256 9.97 26.56 -40.05
CA GLY A 256 9.04 26.36 -41.16
C GLY A 256 8.54 24.93 -41.46
N VAL A 257 7.25 24.92 -41.82
CA VAL A 257 6.52 23.91 -42.61
C VAL A 257 6.00 22.67 -41.87
N GLY A 258 4.75 22.84 -41.40
CA GLY A 258 3.63 21.89 -41.39
C GLY A 258 3.89 20.38 -41.49
N GLY A 259 3.57 19.67 -40.41
CA GLY A 259 3.31 18.23 -40.39
C GLY A 259 2.36 17.88 -39.25
N ILE A 260 1.25 17.23 -39.59
CA ILE A 260 0.14 16.86 -38.69
C ILE A 260 0.54 15.71 -37.76
N ASP A 261 0.02 15.79 -36.54
CA ASP A 261 0.21 14.93 -35.36
C ASP A 261 0.17 13.40 -35.59
N GLU A 262 1.25 12.74 -35.16
CA GLU A 262 1.26 11.37 -34.64
C GLU A 262 2.12 11.35 -33.36
N LYS A 263 1.61 11.93 -32.26
CA LYS A 263 2.38 12.14 -31.01
C LYS A 263 1.94 11.24 -29.83
N SER A 264 1.28 10.12 -30.11
CA SER A 264 0.60 9.32 -29.09
C SER A 264 1.35 8.08 -28.60
N GLU A 265 2.26 7.48 -29.37
CA GLU A 265 2.86 6.18 -28.99
C GLU A 265 4.26 6.28 -28.37
N ASP A 266 5.07 7.27 -28.77
CA ASP A 266 6.45 7.39 -28.27
C ASP A 266 6.56 7.91 -26.81
N ASP A 267 5.57 8.68 -26.35
CA ASP A 267 5.52 9.13 -24.95
C ASP A 267 5.14 8.00 -23.96
N LEU A 268 4.53 6.91 -24.44
CA LEU A 268 4.24 5.73 -23.61
C LEU A 268 5.48 4.83 -23.44
N ASN A 269 6.35 4.75 -24.44
CA ASN A 269 7.58 3.96 -24.38
C ASN A 269 8.69 4.61 -23.55
N SER A 270 8.76 5.95 -23.50
CA SER A 270 9.74 6.67 -22.65
C SER A 270 9.42 6.54 -21.16
N LEU A 271 8.13 6.52 -20.79
CA LEU A 271 7.68 6.39 -19.41
C LEU A 271 7.93 4.97 -18.84
N GLY A 272 7.84 3.94 -19.69
CA GLY A 272 8.21 2.57 -19.34
C GLY A 272 9.71 2.38 -19.07
N LYS A 273 10.57 3.25 -19.61
CA LYS A 273 12.01 3.29 -19.30
C LYS A 273 12.31 4.06 -18.02
N ALA A 274 11.55 5.11 -17.70
CA ALA A 274 11.74 5.90 -16.48
C ALA A 274 11.40 5.13 -15.18
N LEU A 275 10.59 4.07 -15.27
CA LEU A 275 10.29 3.17 -14.15
C LEU A 275 11.25 1.98 -14.05
N LYS A 276 12.23 1.86 -14.95
CA LYS A 276 13.28 0.84 -14.92
C LYS A 276 14.59 1.34 -14.30
N ASN A 277 14.70 2.63 -13.98
CA ASN A 277 15.90 3.26 -13.40
C ASN A 277 15.65 3.73 -11.97
#